data_AF-A0A4S4M918-F1
#
_entry.id   AF-A0A4S4M918-F1
#
_cell.length_a   1.000
_cell.length_b   1.000
_cell.length_c   1.000
_cell.angle_alpha   90.00
_cell.angle_beta   90.00
_cell.angle_gamma   90.00
#
_symmetry.space_group_name_H-M   'P 1'
#
loop_
_entity.id
_entity.type
_entity.pdbx_description
1 polymer ?
#
loop_
_entity_poly.entity_id
_entity_poly.type
_entity_poly.pdbx_seq_one_letter_code
_entity_poly.pdbx_strand_id
1 'polypeptide(L)'
;MSDPGKTWDALAIKQEINELGRQIIREAFRLKHSYDILARDPVDQSRLEAFEADPKQHGPGVRNTWLDICGKTTKGLKLSKWNRSLQHKLVQLALKIVAACPDQRRFGTKKIDWKSLIERRLYDLFYLLSKAYPLPGESPETAEERLLNGYMNELKSKGEVEHRRAKYTVRRSVAAIMVAVSRARDDEDALAFWKYVWDVVTMLGTNGMSEDELVTESVVEGGQSTRQSFRHVFTSSWRHPAVSDLFDYVDRTRFVEGHIFQLSRLKPGRRVHVDKVSQRRAPPGLPKSFFKPGFFDKMEEWEVESYKLREPDYLLKVLKTSLHV
;
A
#
# COMPACT_ATOMS: atom_id res chain seq x y z
N MET A 1 -20.95 -9.61 12.19
CA MET A 1 -22.34 -9.29 11.83
C MET A 1 -22.34 -8.85 10.38
N SER A 2 -23.01 -9.59 9.50
CA SER A 2 -23.19 -9.24 8.09
C SER A 2 -24.11 -8.02 8.00
N ASP A 3 -23.70 -7.00 7.25
CA ASP A 3 -24.51 -5.81 6.95
C ASP A 3 -25.44 -6.15 5.77
N PRO A 4 -26.75 -6.35 5.99
CA PRO A 4 -27.67 -6.88 4.99
C PRO A 4 -27.90 -5.94 3.79
N GLY A 5 -27.34 -4.72 3.81
CA GLY A 5 -27.37 -3.78 2.68
C GLY A 5 -26.09 -3.73 1.84
N LYS A 6 -25.03 -4.46 2.19
CA LYS A 6 -23.74 -4.34 1.50
C LYS A 6 -23.77 -4.99 0.11
N THR A 7 -23.78 -4.16 -0.94
CA THR A 7 -23.62 -4.62 -2.31
C THR A 7 -22.16 -5.02 -2.57
N TRP A 8 -21.96 -6.25 -3.00
CA TRP A 8 -20.65 -6.80 -3.32
C TRP A 8 -20.31 -6.56 -4.79
N ASP A 9 -19.56 -5.49 -5.07
CA ASP A 9 -18.97 -5.30 -6.39
C ASP A 9 -17.77 -6.23 -6.63
N ALA A 10 -17.29 -6.32 -7.87
CA ALA A 10 -16.19 -7.21 -8.24
C ALA A 10 -14.88 -6.90 -7.47
N LEU A 11 -14.66 -5.64 -7.10
CA LEU A 11 -13.47 -5.21 -6.38
C LEU A 11 -13.55 -5.64 -4.90
N ALA A 12 -14.71 -5.46 -4.27
CA ALA A 12 -14.99 -5.86 -2.90
C ALA A 12 -14.91 -7.39 -2.75
N ILE A 13 -15.49 -8.15 -3.69
CA ILE A 13 -15.38 -9.62 -3.72
C ILE A 13 -13.90 -10.04 -3.79
N LYS A 14 -13.13 -9.43 -4.70
CA LYS A 14 -11.70 -9.72 -4.83
C LYS A 14 -10.94 -9.40 -3.54
N GLN A 15 -11.30 -8.33 -2.83
CA GLN A 15 -10.70 -7.97 -1.55
C GLN A 15 -11.02 -9.00 -0.46
N GLU A 16 -12.28 -9.44 -0.33
CA GLU A 16 -12.68 -10.46 0.65
C GLU A 16 -12.01 -11.80 0.42
N ILE A 17 -11.92 -12.26 -0.83
CA ILE A 17 -11.20 -13.50 -1.20
C ILE A 17 -9.74 -13.40 -0.78
N ASN A 18 -9.10 -12.26 -1.07
CA ASN A 18 -7.71 -12.03 -0.71
C ASN A 18 -7.51 -11.97 0.80
N GLU A 19 -8.42 -11.32 1.53
CA GLU A 19 -8.35 -11.18 2.97
C GLU A 19 -8.54 -12.52 3.68
N LEU A 20 -9.51 -13.33 3.27
CA LEU A 20 -9.69 -14.69 3.80
C LEU A 20 -8.41 -15.52 3.62
N GLY A 21 -7.81 -15.49 2.43
CA GLY A 21 -6.54 -16.18 2.21
C GLY A 21 -5.39 -15.67 3.08
N ARG A 22 -5.35 -14.37 3.44
CA ARG A 22 -4.36 -13.82 4.39
C ARG A 22 -4.62 -14.33 5.79
N GLN A 23 -5.87 -14.30 6.22
CA GLN A 23 -6.28 -14.72 7.57
C GLN A 23 -5.98 -16.20 7.79
N ILE A 24 -6.27 -17.06 6.81
CA ILE A 24 -5.93 -18.49 6.89
C ILE A 24 -4.45 -18.70 7.17
N ILE A 25 -3.56 -17.99 6.45
CA ILE A 25 -2.10 -18.12 6.66
C ILE A 25 -1.69 -17.54 8.01
N ARG A 26 -2.21 -16.37 8.39
CA ARG A 26 -1.90 -15.73 9.68
C ARG A 26 -2.35 -16.59 10.86
N GLU A 27 -3.54 -17.16 10.81
CA GLU A 27 -4.05 -18.04 11.87
C GLU A 27 -3.32 -19.39 11.91
N ALA A 28 -3.01 -19.96 10.73
CA ALA A 28 -2.27 -21.20 10.64
C ALA A 28 -0.94 -21.12 11.38
N PHE A 29 -0.19 -20.02 11.19
CA PHE A 29 1.15 -19.86 11.76
C PHE A 29 1.22 -18.82 12.90
N ARG A 30 0.09 -18.31 13.41
CA ARG A 30 0.02 -17.23 14.42
C ARG A 30 0.90 -16.01 14.08
N LEU A 31 0.86 -15.55 12.83
CA LEU A 31 1.67 -14.44 12.34
C LEU A 31 0.90 -13.13 12.41
N LYS A 32 1.54 -12.08 12.90
CA LYS A 32 1.09 -10.70 12.73
C LYS A 32 1.58 -10.17 11.37
N HIS A 33 2.83 -10.46 11.04
CA HIS A 33 3.51 -10.11 9.80
C HIS A 33 4.18 -11.34 9.18
N SER A 34 4.33 -11.37 7.85
CA SER A 34 4.94 -12.53 7.18
C SER A 34 6.37 -12.83 7.66
N TYR A 35 7.13 -11.81 8.09
CA TYR A 35 8.48 -11.96 8.63
C TYR A 35 8.54 -12.71 9.96
N ASP A 36 7.43 -12.75 10.72
CA ASP A 36 7.35 -13.51 11.98
C ASP A 36 7.59 -15.00 11.74
N ILE A 37 7.48 -15.49 10.49
CA ILE A 37 7.78 -16.87 10.12
C ILE A 37 9.25 -17.25 10.37
N LEU A 38 10.17 -16.27 10.30
CA LEU A 38 11.60 -16.49 10.50
C LEU A 38 11.93 -16.82 11.96
N ALA A 39 11.10 -16.36 12.89
CA ALA A 39 11.24 -16.62 14.32
C ALA A 39 10.46 -17.86 14.79
N ARG A 40 9.80 -18.59 13.87
CA ARG A 40 9.08 -19.81 14.22
C ARG A 40 10.00 -21.02 14.12
N ASP A 41 9.86 -21.89 15.10
CA ASP A 41 10.50 -23.19 15.06
C ASP A 41 10.03 -23.99 13.83
N PRO A 42 10.90 -24.82 13.24
CA PRO A 42 10.48 -25.80 12.26
C PRO A 42 9.60 -26.88 12.88
N VAL A 43 8.97 -27.68 12.02
CA VAL A 43 8.42 -28.97 12.46
C VAL A 43 9.55 -29.89 12.92
N ASP A 44 9.36 -30.56 14.06
CA ASP A 44 10.32 -31.50 14.60
C ASP A 44 10.55 -32.70 13.67
N GLN A 45 11.78 -33.19 13.62
CA GLN A 45 12.17 -34.33 12.79
C GLN A 45 11.39 -35.60 13.12
N SER A 46 11.17 -35.89 14.42
CA SER A 46 10.37 -37.04 14.87
C SER A 46 8.92 -36.99 14.36
N ARG A 47 8.37 -35.79 14.20
CA ARG A 47 7.03 -35.58 13.68
C ARG A 47 6.99 -35.74 12.16
N LEU A 48 8.04 -35.34 11.46
CA LEU A 48 8.19 -35.62 10.04
C LEU A 48 8.25 -37.12 9.79
N GLU A 49 9.04 -37.86 10.58
CA GLU A 49 9.15 -39.32 10.48
C GLU A 49 7.81 -40.01 10.77
N ALA A 50 7.10 -39.61 11.83
CA ALA A 50 5.76 -40.12 12.12
C ALA A 50 4.76 -39.83 10.98
N PHE A 51 4.87 -38.65 10.35
CA PHE A 51 4.07 -38.30 9.18
C PHE A 51 4.41 -39.13 7.95
N GLU A 52 5.69 -39.48 7.74
CA GLU A 52 6.06 -40.38 6.65
C GLU A 52 5.54 -41.80 6.86
N ALA A 53 5.50 -42.27 8.10
CA ALA A 53 4.97 -43.58 8.47
C ALA A 53 3.42 -43.65 8.35
N ASP A 54 2.69 -42.67 8.88
CA ASP A 54 1.24 -42.54 8.71
C ASP A 54 0.81 -41.08 8.43
N PRO A 55 0.68 -40.70 7.14
CA PRO A 55 0.28 -39.36 6.75
C PRO A 55 -1.13 -38.96 7.22
N LYS A 56 -2.04 -39.92 7.42
CA LYS A 56 -3.42 -39.64 7.79
C LYS A 56 -3.52 -39.23 9.25
N GLN A 57 -2.83 -39.95 10.13
CA GLN A 57 -2.83 -39.70 11.56
C GLN A 57 -1.92 -38.53 11.96
N HIS A 58 -0.71 -38.45 11.37
CA HIS A 58 0.33 -37.51 11.82
C HIS A 58 0.50 -36.27 10.93
N GLY A 59 -0.40 -36.04 9.97
CA GLY A 59 -0.33 -34.89 9.08
C GLY A 59 -0.50 -33.52 9.76
N PRO A 60 -0.11 -32.44 9.09
CA PRO A 60 -0.14 -31.08 9.65
C PRO A 60 -1.52 -30.66 10.13
N GLY A 61 -1.59 -29.89 11.21
CA GLY A 61 -2.78 -29.15 11.59
C GLY A 61 -2.99 -27.92 10.70
N VAL A 62 -4.15 -27.28 10.79
CA VAL A 62 -4.47 -26.01 10.08
C VAL A 62 -4.42 -24.76 10.98
N ARG A 63 -4.21 -24.95 12.29
CA ARG A 63 -4.08 -23.88 13.30
C ARG A 63 -2.84 -24.15 14.13
N ASN A 64 -2.11 -23.08 14.46
CA ASN A 64 -0.84 -23.16 15.19
C ASN A 64 0.08 -24.30 14.69
N THR A 65 0.27 -24.33 13.38
CA THR A 65 1.04 -25.36 12.67
C THR A 65 2.45 -24.86 12.37
N TRP A 66 3.25 -25.71 11.73
CA TRP A 66 4.66 -25.48 11.44
C TRP A 66 4.95 -25.76 9.97
N LEU A 67 5.99 -25.11 9.45
CA LEU A 67 6.55 -25.42 8.14
C LEU A 67 7.69 -26.42 8.31
N ASP A 68 7.83 -27.30 7.32
CA ASP A 68 9.08 -27.99 7.08
C ASP A 68 10.04 -27.03 6.38
N ILE A 69 11.11 -26.66 7.08
CA ILE A 69 12.12 -25.73 6.59
C ILE A 69 13.43 -26.41 6.20
N CYS A 70 13.50 -27.75 6.17
CA CYS A 70 14.75 -28.46 5.84
C CYS A 70 15.26 -28.15 4.42
N GLY A 71 14.39 -27.65 3.54
CA GLY A 71 14.76 -27.17 2.20
C GLY A 71 15.49 -25.81 2.21
N LYS A 72 16.71 -25.77 1.69
CA LYS A 72 17.48 -24.50 1.54
C LYS A 72 16.95 -23.56 0.45
N THR A 73 16.09 -24.06 -0.45
CA THR A 73 15.53 -23.29 -1.57
C THR A 73 14.03 -23.29 -1.53
N THR A 74 13.40 -22.27 -2.12
CA THR A 74 11.93 -22.20 -2.27
C THR A 74 11.37 -23.46 -2.95
N LYS A 75 12.09 -24.01 -3.93
CA LYS A 75 11.73 -25.27 -4.61
C LYS A 75 11.77 -26.45 -3.65
N GLY A 76 12.84 -26.58 -2.85
CA GLY A 76 12.96 -27.63 -1.83
C GLY A 76 11.82 -27.56 -0.81
N LEU A 77 11.56 -26.38 -0.26
CA LEU A 77 10.48 -26.13 0.69
C LEU A 77 9.10 -26.49 0.10
N LYS A 78 8.84 -26.08 -1.15
CA LYS A 78 7.60 -26.40 -1.86
C LYS A 78 7.43 -27.90 -2.11
N LEU A 79 8.52 -28.63 -2.33
CA LEU A 79 8.48 -30.07 -2.61
C LEU A 79 8.40 -30.92 -1.34
N SER A 80 8.53 -30.36 -0.14
CA SER A 80 8.28 -31.11 1.09
C SER A 80 6.90 -31.75 1.10
N LYS A 81 6.81 -33.04 1.45
CA LYS A 81 5.53 -33.77 1.58
C LYS A 81 4.66 -33.12 2.66
N TRP A 82 5.28 -32.70 3.76
CA TRP A 82 4.62 -32.00 4.86
C TRP A 82 3.98 -30.69 4.38
N ASN A 83 4.77 -29.83 3.72
CA ASN A 83 4.29 -28.54 3.23
C ASN A 83 3.20 -28.70 2.16
N ARG A 84 3.29 -29.70 1.28
CA ARG A 84 2.23 -30.04 0.31
C ARG A 84 0.95 -30.51 0.99
N SER A 85 1.05 -31.35 2.02
CA SER A 85 -0.10 -31.76 2.81
C SER A 85 -0.74 -30.58 3.54
N LEU A 86 0.06 -29.67 4.08
CA LEU A 86 -0.42 -28.47 4.76
C LEU A 86 -1.16 -27.56 3.77
N GLN A 87 -0.58 -27.28 2.60
CA GLN A 87 -1.23 -26.51 1.53
C GLN A 87 -2.60 -27.10 1.20
N HIS A 88 -2.68 -28.42 1.00
CA HIS A 88 -3.95 -29.09 0.73
C HIS A 88 -4.97 -28.85 1.84
N LYS A 89 -4.59 -29.06 3.11
CA LYS A 89 -5.48 -28.84 4.26
C LYS A 89 -5.95 -27.38 4.41
N LEU A 90 -5.08 -26.40 4.11
CA LEU A 90 -5.44 -24.98 4.12
C LEU A 90 -6.41 -24.61 2.99
N VAL A 91 -6.26 -25.22 1.80
CA VAL A 91 -7.24 -25.07 0.70
C VAL A 91 -8.60 -25.65 1.11
N GLN A 92 -8.62 -26.84 1.73
CA GLN A 92 -9.86 -27.42 2.25
C GLN A 92 -10.49 -26.54 3.33
N LEU A 93 -9.69 -25.91 4.19
CA LEU A 93 -10.20 -24.94 5.17
C LEU A 93 -10.86 -23.73 4.50
N ALA A 94 -10.25 -23.17 3.45
CA ALA A 94 -10.84 -22.06 2.70
C ALA A 94 -12.20 -22.44 2.09
N LEU A 95 -12.27 -23.61 1.45
CA LEU A 95 -13.50 -24.15 0.88
C LEU A 95 -14.59 -24.33 1.95
N LYS A 96 -14.23 -24.88 3.12
CA LYS A 96 -15.16 -25.05 4.25
C LYS A 96 -15.69 -23.71 4.78
N ILE A 97 -14.82 -22.70 4.93
CA ILE A 97 -15.22 -21.37 5.41
C ILE A 97 -16.20 -20.70 4.44
N VAL A 98 -15.92 -20.77 3.13
CA VAL A 98 -16.80 -20.19 2.12
C VAL A 98 -18.15 -20.91 2.08
N ALA A 99 -18.15 -22.25 2.11
CA ALA A 99 -19.38 -23.05 2.10
C ALA A 99 -20.25 -22.78 3.34
N ALA A 100 -19.64 -22.57 4.51
CA ALA A 100 -20.34 -22.26 5.75
C ALA A 100 -20.73 -20.78 5.88
N CYS A 101 -20.37 -19.91 4.92
CA CYS A 101 -20.66 -18.49 5.00
C CYS A 101 -22.15 -18.22 4.74
N PRO A 102 -22.89 -17.56 5.66
CA PRO A 102 -24.31 -17.24 5.42
C PRO A 102 -24.52 -16.30 4.23
N ASP A 103 -23.60 -15.38 3.99
CA ASP A 103 -23.62 -14.47 2.85
C ASP A 103 -22.87 -15.08 1.66
N GLN A 104 -23.60 -15.82 0.83
CA GLN A 104 -23.06 -16.47 -0.37
C GLN A 104 -22.58 -15.47 -1.43
N ARG A 105 -23.00 -14.20 -1.37
CA ARG A 105 -22.56 -13.17 -2.33
C ARG A 105 -21.21 -12.56 -1.97
N ARG A 106 -20.79 -12.66 -0.71
CA ARG A 106 -19.52 -12.10 -0.19
C ARG A 106 -18.29 -12.49 -1.00
N PHE A 107 -18.24 -13.75 -1.43
CA PHE A 107 -17.11 -14.29 -2.20
C PHE A 107 -17.41 -14.40 -3.70
N GLY A 108 -18.55 -13.85 -4.15
CA GLY A 108 -19.03 -13.95 -5.52
C GLY A 108 -19.50 -15.35 -5.91
N THR A 109 -20.06 -15.46 -7.11
CA THR A 109 -20.61 -16.71 -7.66
C THR A 109 -19.63 -17.48 -8.53
N LYS A 110 -18.49 -16.88 -8.88
CA LYS A 110 -17.47 -17.50 -9.73
C LYS A 110 -16.63 -18.47 -8.90
N LYS A 111 -16.23 -19.58 -9.52
CA LYS A 111 -15.29 -20.55 -8.91
C LYS A 111 -13.98 -19.83 -8.55
N ILE A 112 -13.56 -19.97 -7.29
CA ILE A 112 -12.35 -19.36 -6.75
C ILE A 112 -11.22 -20.39 -6.79
N ASP A 113 -10.08 -20.01 -7.36
CA ASP A 113 -8.87 -20.84 -7.32
C ASP A 113 -8.12 -20.68 -5.99
N TRP A 114 -8.66 -21.29 -4.94
CA TRP A 114 -8.06 -21.30 -3.61
C TRP A 114 -6.68 -21.97 -3.59
N LYS A 115 -6.44 -22.95 -4.47
CA LYS A 115 -5.16 -23.64 -4.54
C LYS A 115 -4.06 -22.67 -4.92
N SER A 116 -4.21 -21.96 -6.03
CA SER A 116 -3.22 -20.97 -6.49
C SER A 116 -3.05 -19.81 -5.51
N LEU A 117 -4.15 -19.37 -4.87
CA LEU A 117 -4.10 -18.29 -3.89
C LEU A 117 -3.28 -18.67 -2.65
N ILE A 118 -3.57 -19.84 -2.06
CA ILE A 118 -2.84 -20.33 -0.87
C ILE A 118 -1.40 -20.70 -1.24
N GLU A 119 -1.18 -21.31 -2.41
CA GLU A 119 0.16 -21.63 -2.92
C GLU A 119 1.03 -20.39 -3.03
N ARG A 120 0.51 -19.31 -3.62
CA ARG A 120 1.23 -18.05 -3.75
C ARG A 120 1.63 -17.47 -2.38
N ARG A 121 0.75 -17.56 -1.39
CA ARG A 121 1.04 -17.04 -0.04
C ARG A 121 2.07 -17.88 0.70
N LEU A 122 1.99 -19.20 0.59
CA LEU A 122 3.02 -20.09 1.14
C LEU A 122 4.36 -19.89 0.42
N TYR A 123 4.32 -19.66 -0.90
CA TYR A 123 5.51 -19.33 -1.68
C TYR A 123 6.19 -18.06 -1.16
N ASP A 124 5.43 -17.02 -0.82
CA ASP A 124 6.00 -15.80 -0.24
C ASP A 124 6.74 -16.10 1.08
N LEU A 125 6.21 -16.99 1.93
CA LEU A 125 6.89 -17.44 3.15
C LEU A 125 8.13 -18.28 2.85
N PHE A 126 8.03 -19.22 1.91
CA PHE A 126 9.18 -20.03 1.47
C PHE A 126 10.29 -19.18 0.88
N TYR A 127 9.94 -18.12 0.17
CA TYR A 127 10.89 -17.18 -0.39
C TYR A 127 11.62 -16.42 0.72
N LEU A 128 10.90 -15.94 1.74
CA LEU A 128 11.50 -15.33 2.94
C LEU A 128 12.45 -16.28 3.67
N LEU A 129 12.02 -17.51 3.93
CA LEU A 129 12.84 -18.55 4.55
C LEU A 129 14.09 -18.85 3.71
N SER A 130 13.94 -18.97 2.38
CA SER A 130 15.09 -19.22 1.50
C SER A 130 16.10 -18.07 1.49
N LYS A 131 15.64 -16.82 1.67
CA LYS A 131 16.51 -15.64 1.80
C LYS A 131 17.24 -15.59 3.14
N ALA A 132 16.74 -16.29 4.14
CA ALA A 132 17.32 -16.30 5.47
C ALA A 132 18.59 -17.17 5.55
N TYR A 133 18.77 -18.09 4.61
CA TYR A 133 20.02 -18.84 4.51
C TYR A 133 21.18 -17.92 4.08
N PRO A 134 22.38 -18.12 4.67
CA PRO A 134 23.58 -17.46 4.20
C PRO A 134 23.89 -17.80 2.74
N LEU A 135 24.30 -16.80 1.99
CA LEU A 135 24.83 -16.95 0.64
C LEU A 135 26.23 -17.60 0.67
N PRO A 136 26.72 -18.15 -0.45
CA PRO A 136 28.08 -18.68 -0.52
C PRO A 136 29.12 -17.62 -0.10
N GLY A 137 29.89 -17.91 0.95
CA GLY A 137 30.89 -16.99 1.51
C GLY A 137 30.36 -15.94 2.48
N GLU A 138 29.05 -15.93 2.78
CA GLU A 138 28.43 -15.04 3.76
C GLU A 138 28.44 -15.69 5.15
N SER A 139 28.79 -14.93 6.20
CA SER A 139 28.65 -15.40 7.57
C SER A 139 27.17 -15.35 8.01
N PRO A 140 26.77 -16.13 9.03
CA PRO A 140 25.42 -16.06 9.58
C PRO A 140 25.01 -14.64 10.01
N GLU A 141 25.93 -13.89 10.61
CA GLU A 141 25.70 -12.51 11.08
C GLU A 141 25.46 -11.55 9.91
N THR A 142 26.25 -11.67 8.84
CA THR A 142 26.04 -10.86 7.62
C THR A 142 24.71 -11.20 6.94
N ALA A 143 24.30 -12.47 6.95
CA ALA A 143 23.02 -12.89 6.41
C ALA A 143 21.84 -12.32 7.21
N GLU A 144 21.95 -12.28 8.54
CA GLU A 144 20.97 -11.65 9.43
C GLU A 144 20.86 -10.14 9.15
N GLU A 145 21.99 -9.43 9.07
CA GLU A 145 22.00 -8.01 8.76
C GLU A 145 21.34 -7.71 7.40
N ARG A 146 21.63 -8.53 6.38
CA ARG A 146 20.98 -8.43 5.05
C ARG A 146 19.46 -8.59 5.14
N LEU A 147 18.96 -9.51 5.96
CA LEU A 147 17.53 -9.71 6.16
C LEU A 147 16.88 -8.53 6.88
N LEU A 148 17.51 -8.03 7.95
CA LEU A 148 17.03 -6.89 8.72
C LEU A 148 16.96 -5.64 7.84
N ASN A 149 18.01 -5.36 7.07
CA ASN A 149 18.01 -4.25 6.11
C ASN A 149 16.91 -4.39 5.05
N GLY A 150 16.70 -5.61 4.54
CA GLY A 150 15.59 -5.90 3.63
C GLY A 150 14.21 -5.62 4.24
N TYR A 151 13.99 -6.05 5.49
CA TYR A 151 12.75 -5.81 6.23
C TYR A 151 12.52 -4.32 6.49
N MET A 152 13.54 -3.60 6.95
CA MET A 152 13.46 -2.16 7.22
C MET A 152 13.15 -1.37 5.95
N ASN A 153 13.74 -1.74 4.82
CA ASN A 153 13.43 -1.14 3.52
C ASN A 153 11.97 -1.40 3.10
N GLU A 154 11.45 -2.62 3.29
CA GLU A 154 10.05 -2.92 2.98
C GLU A 154 9.08 -2.14 3.88
N LEU A 155 9.38 -2.03 5.18
CA LEU A 155 8.60 -1.19 6.11
C LEU A 155 8.61 0.27 5.69
N LYS A 156 9.78 0.80 5.29
CA LYS A 156 9.91 2.17 4.77
C LYS A 156 9.02 2.37 3.54
N SER A 157 9.13 1.50 2.53
CA SER A 157 8.31 1.58 1.31
C SER A 157 6.81 1.47 1.60
N LYS A 158 6.39 0.60 2.52
CA LYS A 158 4.99 0.50 2.96
C LYS A 158 4.52 1.78 3.64
N GLY A 159 5.35 2.33 4.53
CA GLY A 159 5.08 3.61 5.19
C GLY A 159 4.88 4.74 4.19
N GLU A 160 5.71 4.82 3.16
CA GLU A 160 5.59 5.82 2.09
C GLU A 160 4.29 5.66 1.28
N VAL A 161 3.89 4.42 0.95
CA VAL A 161 2.62 4.14 0.27
C VAL A 161 1.44 4.58 1.13
N GLU A 162 1.43 4.21 2.40
CA GLU A 162 0.33 4.54 3.31
C GLU A 162 0.25 6.05 3.55
N HIS A 163 1.40 6.72 3.67
CA HIS A 163 1.45 8.17 3.81
C HIS A 163 0.91 8.89 2.56
N ARG A 164 1.21 8.41 1.34
CA ARG A 164 0.57 8.92 0.12
C ARG A 164 -0.93 8.69 0.12
N ARG A 165 -1.39 7.53 0.59
CA ARG A 165 -2.83 7.23 0.73
C ARG A 165 -3.50 8.18 1.71
N ALA A 166 -2.85 8.49 2.83
CA ALA A 166 -3.33 9.47 3.81
C ALA A 166 -3.45 10.87 3.17
N LYS A 167 -2.44 11.35 2.44
CA LYS A 167 -2.51 12.65 1.72
C LYS A 167 -3.68 12.71 0.74
N TYR A 168 -3.82 11.68 -0.09
CA TYR A 168 -4.94 11.59 -1.04
C TYR A 168 -6.29 11.65 -0.33
N THR A 169 -6.44 10.87 0.75
CA THR A 169 -7.67 10.81 1.53
C THR A 169 -8.00 12.17 2.14
N VAL A 170 -7.03 12.81 2.78
CA VAL A 170 -7.20 14.14 3.39
C VAL A 170 -7.62 15.17 2.35
N ARG A 171 -6.88 15.30 1.23
CA ARG A 171 -7.18 16.29 0.19
C ARG A 171 -8.54 16.06 -0.46
N ARG A 172 -8.89 14.79 -0.68
CA ARG A 172 -10.19 14.41 -1.20
C ARG A 172 -11.30 14.79 -0.22
N SER A 173 -11.13 14.51 1.07
CA SER A 173 -12.10 14.91 2.11
C SER A 173 -12.26 16.43 2.20
N VAL A 174 -11.16 17.19 2.12
CA VAL A 174 -11.22 18.67 2.09
C VAL A 174 -12.09 19.13 0.92
N ALA A 175 -11.82 18.64 -0.29
CA ALA A 175 -12.59 19.03 -1.47
C ALA A 175 -14.09 18.66 -1.33
N ALA A 176 -14.42 17.46 -0.83
CA ALA A 176 -15.81 17.08 -0.60
C ALA A 176 -16.52 17.97 0.43
N ILE A 177 -15.85 18.26 1.55
CA ILE A 177 -16.41 19.12 2.61
C ILE A 177 -16.65 20.52 2.05
N MET A 178 -15.68 21.08 1.33
CA MET A 178 -15.81 22.40 0.75
C MET A 178 -16.90 22.47 -0.33
N VAL A 179 -17.08 21.42 -1.15
CA VAL A 179 -18.25 21.31 -2.06
C VAL A 179 -19.56 21.39 -1.28
N ALA A 180 -19.67 20.66 -0.16
CA ALA A 180 -20.89 20.68 0.66
C ALA A 180 -21.12 22.06 1.31
N VAL A 181 -20.06 22.70 1.80
CA VAL A 181 -20.11 24.05 2.39
C VAL A 181 -20.49 25.09 1.35
N SER A 182 -19.89 25.08 0.16
CA SER A 182 -20.22 26.02 -0.92
C SER A 182 -21.68 25.87 -1.36
N ARG A 183 -22.21 24.64 -1.45
CA ARG A 183 -23.64 24.42 -1.70
C ARG A 183 -24.54 24.99 -0.61
N ALA A 184 -24.16 24.79 0.66
CA ALA A 184 -24.95 25.30 1.78
C ALA A 184 -24.93 26.84 1.86
N ARG A 185 -23.92 27.48 1.29
CA ARG A 185 -23.76 28.95 1.24
C ARG A 185 -24.25 29.58 -0.07
N ASP A 186 -24.73 28.78 -1.01
CA ASP A 186 -25.12 29.24 -2.35
C ASP A 186 -24.00 30.00 -3.09
N ASP A 187 -22.75 29.58 -2.87
CA ASP A 187 -21.56 30.16 -3.51
C ASP A 187 -21.17 29.31 -4.72
N GLU A 188 -21.70 29.69 -5.88
CA GLU A 188 -21.50 28.96 -7.15
C GLU A 188 -20.05 28.97 -7.62
N ASP A 189 -19.32 30.06 -7.40
CA ASP A 189 -17.91 30.19 -7.80
C ASP A 189 -17.03 29.25 -6.97
N ALA A 190 -17.19 29.25 -5.64
CA ALA A 190 -16.50 28.32 -4.77
C ALA A 190 -16.92 26.88 -5.04
N LEU A 191 -18.21 26.63 -5.32
CA LEU A 191 -18.71 25.31 -5.66
C LEU A 191 -18.05 24.76 -6.93
N ALA A 192 -17.97 25.58 -7.99
CA ALA A 192 -17.31 25.22 -9.24
C ALA A 192 -15.81 24.95 -9.02
N PHE A 193 -15.15 25.77 -8.21
CA PHE A 193 -13.75 25.58 -7.86
C PHE A 193 -13.51 24.25 -7.09
N TRP A 194 -14.28 23.99 -6.04
CA TRP A 194 -14.08 22.80 -5.20
C TRP A 194 -14.49 21.50 -5.90
N LYS A 195 -15.47 21.53 -6.82
CA LYS A 195 -15.73 20.42 -7.76
C LYS A 195 -14.52 20.14 -8.64
N TYR A 196 -13.93 21.19 -9.23
CA TYR A 196 -12.71 21.05 -10.01
C TYR A 196 -11.55 20.45 -9.19
N VAL A 197 -11.35 20.90 -7.94
CA VAL A 197 -10.34 20.31 -7.03
C VAL A 197 -10.61 18.82 -6.78
N TRP A 198 -11.86 18.47 -6.50
CA TRP A 198 -12.28 17.09 -6.27
C TRP A 198 -11.93 16.20 -7.47
N ASP A 199 -12.21 16.66 -8.68
CA ASP A 199 -11.94 15.93 -9.92
C ASP A 199 -10.42 15.74 -10.14
N VAL A 200 -9.62 16.80 -9.97
CA VAL A 200 -8.15 16.73 -10.08
C VAL A 200 -7.56 15.75 -9.07
N VAL A 201 -7.95 15.84 -7.79
CA VAL A 201 -7.48 14.93 -6.74
C VAL A 201 -7.88 13.48 -7.06
N THR A 202 -9.11 13.29 -7.52
CA THR A 202 -9.64 11.95 -7.85
C THR A 202 -8.91 11.32 -9.02
N MET A 203 -8.63 12.08 -10.08
CA MET A 203 -7.88 11.60 -11.25
C MET A 203 -6.43 11.24 -10.90
N LEU A 204 -5.76 12.06 -10.09
CA LEU A 204 -4.38 11.81 -9.64
C LEU A 204 -4.27 10.59 -8.72
N GLY A 205 -5.30 10.34 -7.90
CA GLY A 205 -5.32 9.24 -6.95
C GLY A 205 -4.16 9.27 -5.94
N THR A 206 -3.91 8.13 -5.30
CA THR A 206 -2.79 7.97 -4.36
C THR A 206 -1.43 8.13 -5.05
N ASN A 207 -1.34 7.74 -6.32
CA ASN A 207 -0.09 7.77 -7.07
C ASN A 207 0.34 9.17 -7.50
N GLY A 208 -0.58 10.12 -7.66
CA GLY A 208 -0.28 11.52 -7.95
C GLY A 208 0.12 12.36 -6.73
N MET A 209 0.13 11.77 -5.52
CA MET A 209 0.59 12.42 -4.30
C MET A 209 2.12 12.52 -4.26
N SER A 210 2.63 13.62 -3.70
CA SER A 210 4.08 13.87 -3.59
C SER A 210 4.76 12.88 -2.65
N GLU A 211 6.03 12.63 -2.90
CA GLU A 211 6.93 12.02 -1.93
C GLU A 211 7.42 13.07 -0.94
N ASP A 212 7.62 12.67 0.30
CA ASP A 212 8.26 13.47 1.32
C ASP A 212 9.11 12.58 2.25
N GLU A 213 10.18 13.17 2.77
CA GLU A 213 11.10 12.56 3.71
C GLU A 213 11.08 13.37 5.01
N LEU A 214 11.05 12.68 6.16
CA LEU A 214 11.16 13.33 7.46
C LEU A 214 12.63 13.59 7.75
N VAL A 215 13.00 14.86 7.91
CA VAL A 215 14.37 15.29 8.21
C VAL A 215 14.36 16.03 9.54
N THR A 216 15.26 15.69 10.45
CA THR A 216 15.46 16.44 11.68
C THR A 216 16.66 17.36 11.49
N GLU A 217 16.42 18.66 11.52
CA GLU A 217 17.45 19.68 11.39
C GLU A 217 17.60 20.43 12.71
N SER A 218 18.82 20.90 13.00
CA SER A 218 19.07 21.76 14.15
C SER A 218 18.86 23.20 13.71
N VAL A 219 17.78 23.83 14.19
CA VAL A 219 17.44 25.22 13.88
C VAL A 219 17.81 26.08 15.07
N VAL A 220 18.57 27.14 14.80
CA VAL A 220 18.90 28.15 15.81
C VAL A 220 17.78 29.18 15.85
N GLU A 221 16.94 29.11 16.87
CA GLU A 221 15.93 30.12 17.17
C GLU A 221 16.34 30.85 18.45
N GLY A 222 16.50 32.19 18.37
CA GLY A 222 16.88 33.00 19.55
C GLY A 222 18.25 32.67 20.16
N GLY A 223 19.19 32.14 19.37
CA GLY A 223 20.53 31.75 19.84
C GLY A 223 20.60 30.36 20.51
N GLN A 224 19.49 29.63 20.59
CA GLN A 224 19.47 28.23 21.04
C GLN A 224 19.22 27.28 19.88
N SER A 225 20.05 26.25 19.77
CA SER A 225 19.89 25.18 18.78
C SER A 225 18.79 24.21 19.24
N THR A 226 17.67 24.19 18.53
CA THR A 226 16.58 23.25 18.76
C THR A 226 16.47 22.28 17.59
N ARG A 227 16.29 20.99 17.88
CA ARG A 227 16.04 19.99 16.82
C ARG A 227 14.59 20.06 16.39
N GLN A 228 14.35 20.56 15.18
CA GLN A 228 13.03 20.61 14.57
C GLN A 228 12.93 19.54 13.47
N SER A 229 11.77 18.91 13.35
CA SER A 229 11.52 17.90 12.32
C SER A 229 10.68 18.50 11.18
N PHE A 230 11.24 18.45 9.98
CA PHE A 230 10.67 18.95 8.74
C PHE A 230 10.27 17.80 7.82
N ARG A 231 9.30 18.05 6.96
CA ARG A 231 8.99 17.17 5.83
C ARG A 231 9.49 17.80 4.54
N HIS A 232 10.55 17.24 3.97
CA HIS A 232 11.09 17.65 2.69
C HIS A 232 10.22 17.07 1.59
N VAL A 233 9.52 17.92 0.86
CA VAL A 233 8.61 17.54 -0.23
C VAL A 233 9.38 17.56 -1.53
N PHE A 234 9.44 16.41 -2.21
CA PHE A 234 10.19 16.27 -3.45
C PHE A 234 9.38 16.78 -4.64
N THR A 235 10.08 17.39 -5.59
CA THR A 235 9.49 17.82 -6.85
C THR A 235 9.25 16.61 -7.74
N SER A 236 8.03 16.44 -8.26
CA SER A 236 7.75 15.36 -9.21
C SER A 236 8.44 15.64 -10.54
N SER A 237 9.05 14.61 -11.13
CA SER A 237 9.70 14.69 -12.44
C SER A 237 8.69 15.00 -13.57
N TRP A 238 7.48 14.45 -13.48
CA TRP A 238 6.48 14.48 -14.55
C TRP A 238 5.34 15.47 -14.34
N ARG A 239 5.00 15.81 -13.08
CA ARG A 239 3.76 16.54 -12.76
C ARG A 239 3.87 18.03 -13.07
N HIS A 240 2.83 18.59 -13.69
CA HIS A 240 2.73 20.02 -13.95
C HIS A 240 2.79 20.85 -12.64
N PRO A 241 3.54 21.98 -12.59
CA PRO A 241 3.70 22.80 -11.38
C PRO A 241 2.39 23.26 -10.76
N ALA A 242 1.41 23.67 -11.58
CA ALA A 242 0.09 24.10 -11.11
C ALA A 242 -0.66 23.07 -10.24
N VAL A 243 -0.35 21.77 -10.37
CA VAL A 243 -0.92 20.74 -9.46
C VAL A 243 -0.31 20.85 -8.07
N SER A 244 0.98 21.17 -7.96
CA SER A 244 1.64 21.41 -6.68
C SER A 244 1.02 22.64 -6.00
N ASP A 245 0.86 23.74 -6.74
CA ASP A 245 0.24 24.97 -6.23
C ASP A 245 -1.19 24.71 -5.74
N LEU A 246 -1.96 23.94 -6.51
CA LEU A 246 -3.31 23.52 -6.13
C LEU A 246 -3.31 22.70 -4.84
N PHE A 247 -2.40 21.74 -4.70
CA PHE A 247 -2.31 20.93 -3.49
C PHE A 247 -1.85 21.73 -2.27
N ASP A 248 -0.97 22.71 -2.44
CA ASP A 248 -0.56 23.59 -1.36
C ASP A 248 -1.69 24.53 -0.93
N TYR A 249 -2.57 24.93 -1.85
CA TYR A 249 -3.80 25.63 -1.51
C TYR A 249 -4.74 24.73 -0.70
N VAL A 250 -5.03 23.51 -1.18
CA VAL A 250 -5.91 22.55 -0.50
C VAL A 250 -5.40 22.18 0.90
N ASP A 251 -4.10 21.96 1.04
CA ASP A 251 -3.50 21.64 2.33
C ASP A 251 -3.62 22.82 3.31
N ARG A 252 -3.52 24.06 2.82
CA ARG A 252 -3.67 25.30 3.61
C ARG A 252 -5.12 25.60 4.03
N THR A 253 -6.11 25.24 3.22
CA THR A 253 -7.53 25.51 3.50
C THR A 253 -7.95 25.01 4.87
N ARG A 254 -7.43 23.87 5.33
CA ARG A 254 -7.78 23.32 6.65
C ARG A 254 -7.37 24.20 7.83
N PHE A 255 -6.36 25.06 7.65
CA PHE A 255 -5.91 25.99 8.69
C PHE A 255 -6.69 27.30 8.64
N VAL A 256 -6.99 27.77 7.43
CA VAL A 256 -7.74 29.01 7.20
C VAL A 256 -9.19 28.83 7.64
N GLU A 257 -9.80 27.70 7.29
CA GLU A 257 -11.19 27.35 7.62
C GLU A 257 -11.28 26.52 8.91
N GLY A 258 -10.64 26.98 9.98
CA GLY A 258 -10.54 26.24 11.25
C GLY A 258 -11.88 25.94 11.92
N HIS A 259 -12.94 26.71 11.63
CA HIS A 259 -14.31 26.43 12.07
C HIS A 259 -14.98 25.27 11.31
N ILE A 260 -14.54 25.00 10.08
CA ILE A 260 -15.02 23.85 9.28
C ILE A 260 -14.20 22.60 9.64
N PHE A 261 -12.88 22.77 9.74
CA PHE A 261 -11.96 21.68 9.98
C PHE A 261 -11.46 21.70 11.42
N GLN A 262 -12.06 20.88 12.28
CA GLN A 262 -11.51 20.64 13.61
C GLN A 262 -10.17 19.91 13.48
N LEU A 263 -9.08 20.67 13.60
CA LEU A 263 -7.73 20.12 13.58
C LEU A 263 -7.42 19.45 14.92
N SER A 264 -6.71 18.32 14.87
CA SER A 264 -6.10 17.74 16.06
C SER A 264 -5.20 18.77 16.73
N ARG A 265 -5.12 18.74 18.07
CA ARG A 265 -4.28 19.66 18.86
C ARG A 265 -2.78 19.59 18.53
N LEU A 266 -2.36 18.56 17.79
CA LEU A 266 -0.98 18.43 17.30
C LEU A 266 -0.78 19.34 16.09
N LYS A 267 0.12 20.33 16.24
CA LYS A 267 0.57 21.17 15.13
C LYS A 267 1.19 20.27 14.06
N PRO A 268 0.73 20.34 12.80
CA PRO A 268 1.34 19.58 11.73
C PRO A 268 2.77 20.05 11.51
N GLY A 269 3.68 19.09 11.31
CA GLY A 269 5.09 19.38 11.06
C GLY A 269 5.26 20.25 9.81
N ARG A 270 6.22 21.18 9.87
CA ARG A 270 6.52 22.11 8.78
C ARG A 270 6.96 21.34 7.54
N ARG A 271 6.39 21.70 6.38
CA ARG A 271 6.71 21.13 5.07
C ARG A 271 7.58 22.12 4.31
N VAL A 272 8.67 21.64 3.73
CA VAL A 272 9.63 22.44 2.96
C VAL A 272 9.80 21.79 1.61
N HIS A 273 9.61 22.55 0.53
CA HIS A 273 9.89 22.06 -0.82
C HIS A 273 11.40 22.08 -1.04
N VAL A 274 11.92 20.98 -1.57
CA VAL A 274 13.34 20.84 -1.86
C VAL A 274 13.54 20.53 -3.34
N ASP A 275 14.71 20.86 -3.86
CA ASP A 275 15.07 20.63 -5.27
C ASP A 275 15.31 19.15 -5.62
N LYS A 276 15.20 18.26 -4.63
CA LYS A 276 15.26 16.82 -4.84
C LYS A 276 14.10 16.37 -5.73
N VAL A 277 14.42 15.79 -6.88
CA VAL A 277 13.44 15.27 -7.85
C VAL A 277 13.07 13.83 -7.52
N SER A 278 11.77 13.57 -7.43
CA SER A 278 11.22 12.21 -7.28
C SER A 278 11.44 11.40 -8.56
N GLN A 279 12.00 10.20 -8.41
CA GLN A 279 12.24 9.25 -9.50
C GLN A 279 10.99 8.42 -9.85
N ARG A 280 9.84 8.70 -9.23
CA ARG A 280 8.62 7.95 -9.50
C ARG A 280 8.08 8.25 -10.89
N ARG A 281 7.78 7.17 -11.63
CA ARG A 281 7.08 7.24 -12.92
C ARG A 281 5.68 7.82 -12.75
N ALA A 282 5.21 8.52 -13.77
CA ALA A 282 3.84 8.99 -13.82
C ALA A 282 2.86 7.79 -13.88
N PRO A 283 1.71 7.85 -13.19
CA PRO A 283 0.70 6.83 -13.35
C PRO A 283 0.04 6.93 -14.74
N PRO A 284 -0.37 5.80 -15.33
CA PRO A 284 -1.11 5.81 -16.60
C PRO A 284 -2.54 6.33 -16.40
N GLY A 285 -3.21 6.73 -17.48
CA GLY A 285 -4.62 7.16 -17.44
C GLY A 285 -4.83 8.61 -17.04
N LEU A 286 -3.77 9.43 -17.01
CA LEU A 286 -3.87 10.85 -16.70
C LEU A 286 -4.14 11.70 -17.94
N PRO A 287 -4.82 12.86 -17.78
CA PRO A 287 -4.92 13.87 -18.84
C PRO A 287 -3.55 14.43 -19.22
N LYS A 288 -3.37 14.82 -20.48
CA LYS A 288 -2.09 15.35 -21.00
C LYS A 288 -1.68 16.64 -20.28
N SER A 289 -2.65 17.48 -19.91
CA SER A 289 -2.41 18.73 -19.19
C SER A 289 -1.79 18.56 -17.80
N PHE A 290 -1.80 17.35 -17.21
CA PHE A 290 -1.25 17.10 -15.88
C PHE A 290 0.27 16.88 -15.89
N PHE A 291 0.85 16.78 -17.08
CA PHE A 291 2.27 16.60 -17.29
C PHE A 291 2.96 17.95 -17.49
N LYS A 292 4.25 18.02 -17.17
CA LYS A 292 5.06 19.21 -17.45
C LYS A 292 5.10 19.49 -18.96
N PRO A 293 5.20 20.78 -19.36
CA PRO A 293 5.53 21.12 -20.73
C PRO A 293 6.80 20.39 -21.16
N GLY A 294 6.74 19.76 -22.32
CA GLY A 294 7.84 18.99 -22.90
C GLY A 294 8.14 17.63 -22.25
N PHE A 295 7.27 17.13 -21.36
CA PHE A 295 7.48 15.83 -20.72
C PHE A 295 7.56 14.67 -21.73
N PHE A 296 6.78 14.74 -22.82
CA PHE A 296 6.71 13.70 -23.85
C PHE A 296 7.68 13.94 -25.02
N ASP A 297 8.39 15.07 -25.08
CA ASP A 297 9.16 15.48 -26.27
C ASP A 297 10.35 14.56 -26.58
N LYS A 298 10.83 13.83 -25.56
CA LYS A 298 11.97 12.92 -25.67
C LYS A 298 11.56 11.44 -25.59
N MET A 299 10.27 11.17 -25.73
CA MET A 299 9.72 9.82 -25.66
C MET A 299 9.33 9.33 -27.05
N GLU A 300 9.57 8.05 -27.32
CA GLU A 300 9.07 7.39 -28.52
C GLU A 300 7.54 7.21 -28.46
N GLU A 301 6.87 7.05 -29.60
CA GLU A 301 5.40 6.96 -29.67
C GLU A 301 4.85 5.84 -28.78
N TRP A 302 5.48 4.66 -28.79
CA TRP A 302 5.07 3.52 -27.95
C TRP A 302 5.24 3.80 -26.45
N GLU A 303 6.18 4.66 -26.06
CA GLU A 303 6.35 5.08 -24.67
C GLU A 303 5.20 6.00 -24.26
N VAL A 304 4.81 6.93 -25.14
CA VAL A 304 3.66 7.80 -24.93
C VAL A 304 2.35 7.00 -24.84
N GLU A 305 2.14 6.04 -25.75
CA GLU A 305 0.99 5.13 -25.72
C GLU A 305 0.90 4.31 -24.44
N SER A 306 2.05 3.93 -23.85
CA SER A 306 2.10 3.18 -22.60
C SER A 306 1.48 3.93 -21.41
N TYR A 307 1.45 5.28 -21.47
CA TYR A 307 0.79 6.12 -20.46
C TYR A 307 -0.73 6.11 -20.58
N LYS A 308 -1.31 5.60 -21.68
CA LYS A 308 -2.77 5.49 -21.88
C LYS A 308 -3.48 6.79 -21.52
N LEU A 309 -3.07 7.89 -22.16
CA LEU A 309 -3.58 9.22 -21.84
C LEU A 309 -5.11 9.24 -21.90
N ARG A 310 -5.71 10.01 -20.99
CA ARG A 310 -7.16 10.13 -20.91
C ARG A 310 -7.69 11.04 -22.01
N GLU A 311 -8.71 10.56 -22.71
CA GLU A 311 -9.46 11.32 -23.70
C GLU A 311 -10.95 11.45 -23.27
N PRO A 312 -11.58 12.64 -23.39
CA PRO A 312 -10.95 13.91 -23.76
C PRO A 312 -10.00 14.42 -22.67
N ASP A 313 -9.07 15.29 -23.06
CA ASP A 313 -8.17 15.97 -22.10
C ASP A 313 -8.99 16.78 -21.07
N TYR A 314 -8.41 16.96 -19.90
CA TYR A 314 -9.02 17.71 -18.80
C TYR A 314 -8.17 18.94 -18.53
N LEU A 315 -8.69 20.14 -18.79
CA LEU A 315 -7.89 21.37 -18.69
C LEU A 315 -7.46 21.66 -17.26
N LEU A 316 -6.14 21.67 -17.03
CA LEU A 316 -5.55 22.07 -15.77
C LEU A 316 -5.56 23.60 -15.65
N LYS A 317 -6.28 24.11 -14.65
CA LYS A 317 -6.31 25.54 -14.32
C LYS A 317 -5.06 25.92 -13.53
N VAL A 318 -4.36 26.96 -13.97
CA VAL A 318 -3.27 27.59 -13.22
C VAL A 318 -3.87 28.56 -12.21
N LEU A 319 -3.58 28.36 -10.93
CA LEU A 319 -3.96 29.32 -9.90
C LEU A 319 -3.13 30.59 -10.13
N LYS A 320 -3.79 31.73 -10.34
CA LYS A 320 -3.10 33.03 -10.26
C LYS A 320 -2.68 33.24 -8.82
N THR A 321 -1.41 32.97 -8.51
CA THR A 321 -0.87 33.18 -7.17
C THR A 321 -0.74 34.68 -6.91
N SER A 322 -1.81 35.31 -6.43
CA SER A 322 -1.74 36.62 -5.76
C SER A 322 -1.33 36.38 -4.30
N LEU A 323 -0.12 35.89 -4.05
CA LEU A 323 0.40 35.73 -2.69
C LEU A 323 1.78 36.40 -2.62
N HIS A 324 1.76 37.73 -2.63
CA HIS A 324 2.70 38.54 -1.89
C HIS A 324 1.95 39.06 -0.67
N VAL A 325 2.18 38.42 0.48
CA VAL A 325 2.13 39.05 1.80
C VAL A 325 3.29 38.50 2.59
#